data_AF-A0A222MVN8-F1
#
_entry.id   AF-A0A222MVN8-F1
#
_cell.length_a   1.000
_cell.length_b   1.000
_cell.length_c   1.000
_cell.angle_alpha   90.00
_cell.angle_beta   90.00
_cell.angle_gamma   90.00
#
_symmetry.space_group_name_H-M   'P 1'
#
loop_
_entity.id
_entity.type
_entity.pdbx_description
1 polymer ?
#
loop_
_entity_poly.entity_id
_entity_poly.type
_entity_poly.pdbx_seq_one_letter_code
_entity_poly.pdbx_strand_id
1 'polypeptide(L)' 'MIKMTKLIMTFFVLLFFSACYINERGISNRYYDDCTYYYDATGTYRESCPKNWIDIPYLKP' A
#
# COMPACT_ATOMS: atom_id res chain seq x y z
N MET A 1 -13.47 -29.36 -18.46
CA MET A 1 -14.69 -28.53 -18.30
C MET A 1 -14.58 -27.75 -16.99
N ILE A 2 -14.24 -26.45 -17.04
CA ILE A 2 -14.17 -25.61 -15.83
C ILE A 2 -15.61 -25.31 -15.41
N LYS A 3 -15.97 -25.68 -14.18
CA LYS A 3 -17.32 -25.46 -13.64
C LYS A 3 -17.55 -23.96 -13.45
N MET A 4 -18.70 -23.44 -13.86
CA MET A 4 -19.05 -22.01 -13.80
C MET A 4 -18.85 -21.40 -12.40
N THR A 5 -19.11 -22.17 -11.34
CA THR A 5 -18.82 -21.80 -9.94
C THR A 5 -17.34 -21.51 -9.70
N LYS A 6 -16.43 -22.28 -10.29
CA LYS A 6 -14.98 -22.05 -10.16
C LYS A 6 -14.57 -20.74 -10.85
N LEU A 7 -15.16 -20.44 -12.00
CA LEU A 7 -14.91 -19.17 -12.71
C LEU A 7 -15.35 -17.98 -11.87
N ILE A 8 -16.55 -18.05 -11.29
CA ILE A 8 -17.09 -17.01 -10.40
C ILE A 8 -16.17 -16.82 -9.18
N MET A 9 -15.73 -17.91 -8.55
CA MET A 9 -14.86 -17.83 -7.38
C MET A 9 -13.51 -17.19 -7.73
N THR A 10 -12.88 -17.59 -8.85
CA THR A 10 -11.63 -16.99 -9.32
C THR A 10 -11.80 -15.50 -9.62
N PHE A 11 -12.91 -15.10 -10.24
CA PHE A 11 -13.20 -13.70 -10.54
C PHE A 11 -13.28 -12.85 -9.26
N PHE A 12 -13.98 -13.33 -8.22
CA PHE A 12 -14.04 -12.63 -6.95
C PHE A 12 -12.68 -12.52 -6.28
N VAL A 13 -11.86 -13.58 -6.30
CA VAL A 13 -10.50 -13.52 -5.76
C VAL A 13 -9.68 -12.43 -6.45
N LEU A 14 -9.75 -12.33 -7.78
CA LEU A 14 -9.05 -11.27 -8.52
C LEU A 14 -9.56 -9.87 -8.15
N LEU A 15 -10.87 -9.70 -7.96
CA LEU A 15 -11.44 -8.43 -7.49
C LEU A 15 -11.02 -8.08 -6.06
N PHE A 16 -10.88 -9.07 -5.17
CA PHE A 16 -10.43 -8.82 -3.79
C PHE A 16 -8.99 -8.30 -3.74
N PHE A 17 -8.13 -8.75 -4.65
CA PHE A 17 -6.73 -8.32 -4.71
C PHE A 17 -6.48 -7.11 -5.63
N SER A 18 -7.49 -6.62 -6.35
CA SER A 18 -7.30 -5.49 -7.29
C SER A 18 -7.04 -4.13 -6.61
N ALA A 19 -7.33 -4.03 -5.32
CA ALA A 19 -7.10 -2.83 -4.50
C ALA A 19 -5.80 -2.89 -3.67
N CYS A 20 -4.95 -3.91 -3.88
CA CYS A 20 -3.61 -3.98 -3.28
C CYS A 20 -2.57 -3.44 -4.26
N TYR A 21 -1.98 -2.30 -3.94
CA TYR A 21 -0.93 -1.64 -4.71
C TYR A 21 0.43 -1.88 -4.07
N ILE A 22 1.47 -1.94 -4.89
CA ILE A 22 2.87 -2.00 -4.44
C ILE A 22 3.46 -0.60 -4.61
N ASN A 23 3.98 -0.02 -3.54
CA ASN A 23 4.67 1.28 -3.52
C ASN A 23 6.07 1.14 -2.89
N GLU A 24 6.82 2.25 -2.76
CA GLU A 24 8.17 2.26 -2.18
C GLU A 24 8.20 1.77 -0.71
N ARG A 25 7.04 1.76 -0.04
CA ARG A 25 6.84 1.33 1.35
C ARG A 25 6.20 -0.05 1.52
N GLY A 26 5.97 -0.79 0.44
CA GLY A 26 5.42 -2.15 0.48
C GLY A 26 4.05 -2.28 -0.17
N ILE A 27 3.13 -3.02 0.47
CA ILE A 27 1.78 -3.28 -0.04
C ILE A 27 0.79 -2.34 0.66
N SER A 28 0.11 -1.49 -0.08
CA SER A 28 -0.87 -0.53 0.45
C SER A 28 -2.20 -0.61 -0.31
N ASN A 29 -3.26 -0.08 0.28
CA ASN A 29 -4.52 0.18 -0.43
C ASN A 29 -4.46 1.45 -1.29
N ARG A 30 -3.33 2.15 -1.29
CA ARG A 30 -3.06 3.36 -2.07
C ARG A 30 -1.83 3.16 -2.94
N TYR A 31 -1.90 3.68 -4.15
CA TYR A 31 -0.79 3.63 -5.10
C TYR A 31 0.38 4.53 -4.67
N TYR A 32 0.08 5.68 -4.04
CA TYR A 32 1.08 6.64 -3.56
C TYR A 32 1.34 6.48 -2.07
N ASP A 33 2.50 6.97 -1.63
CA ASP A 33 2.84 7.06 -0.22
C ASP A 33 2.00 8.13 0.49
N ASP A 34 1.60 7.83 1.73
CA ASP A 34 0.86 8.75 2.60
C ASP A 34 1.78 9.80 3.26
N CYS A 35 2.68 10.37 2.46
CA CYS A 35 3.54 11.46 2.90
C CYS A 35 2.73 12.75 3.05
N THR A 36 3.01 13.47 4.12
CA THR A 36 2.45 14.79 4.40
C THR A 36 3.50 15.85 4.12
N TYR A 37 3.10 16.88 3.39
CA TYR A 37 3.96 17.98 2.98
C TYR A 37 3.41 19.28 3.57
N TYR A 38 4.23 20.01 4.32
CA TYR A 38 3.83 21.26 4.94
C TYR A 38 5.02 22.21 5.10
N TYR A 39 4.72 23.49 5.28
CA TYR A 39 5.70 24.47 5.73
C TYR A 39 5.56 24.64 7.24
N ASP A 40 6.68 24.54 7.97
CA ASP A 40 6.67 24.83 9.41
C ASP A 40 6.54 26.33 9.68
N ALA A 41 6.42 26.71 10.95
CA ALA A 41 6.26 28.11 11.35
C ALA A 41 7.45 29.02 10.96
N THR A 42 8.60 28.44 10.58
CA THR A 42 9.77 29.17 10.09
C THR A 42 9.78 29.33 8.56
N GLY A 43 8.76 28.79 7.87
CA GLY A 43 8.70 28.77 6.40
C GLY A 43 9.56 27.67 5.78
N THR A 44 10.04 26.70 6.57
CA THR A 44 10.86 25.59 6.05
C THR A 44 9.96 24.48 5.53
N TYR A 45 10.22 23.99 4.31
CA TYR A 45 9.53 22.82 3.76
C TYR A 45 9.86 21.58 4.58
N ARG A 46 8.82 20.86 5.00
CA ARG A 46 8.92 19.61 5.75
C ARG A 46 8.11 18.53 5.02
N GLU A 47 8.72 17.36 4.94
CA GLU A 47 8.09 16.12 4.50
C GLU A 47 8.07 15.16 5.69
N SER A 48 6.89 14.64 6.01
CA SER A 48 6.68 13.67 7.07
C SER A 48 5.92 12.48 6.52
N CYS A 49 6.58 11.32 6.49
CA CYS A 49 6.01 10.09 6.00
C CYS A 49 5.93 9.01 7.10
N PRO A 50 4.93 8.12 7.06
CA PRO A 50 4.87 6.96 7.94
C PRO A 50 6.12 6.09 7.80
N LYS A 51 6.60 5.44 8.88
CA LYS A 51 7.80 4.58 8.79
C LYS A 51 7.60 3.45 7.76
N ASN A 52 8.63 3.17 6.96
CA ASN A 52 8.62 2.04 6.03
C ASN A 52 8.56 0.74 6.85
N TRP A 53 7.79 -0.23 6.38
CA TRP A 53 7.62 -1.52 7.06
C TRP A 53 8.92 -2.30 7.15
N ILE A 54 9.82 -2.11 6.18
CA ILE A 54 11.18 -2.71 6.16
C ILE A 54 12.04 -2.18 7.32
N ASP A 55 11.80 -0.96 7.78
CA ASP A 55 12.58 -0.31 8.84
C ASP A 55 12.05 -0.63 10.25
N ILE A 56 10.98 -1.42 10.36
CA ILE A 56 10.42 -1.82 11.64
C ILE A 56 11.33 -2.92 12.25
N PRO A 57 11.95 -2.68 13.42
CA PRO A 57 13.05 -3.51 13.93
C PRO A 57 12.67 -4.98 14.21
N TYR A 58 11.38 -5.27 14.41
CA TYR A 58 10.86 -6.62 14.65
C TYR A 58 10.40 -7.34 13.36
N LEU A 59 10.43 -6.67 12.21
CA LEU A 59 10.12 -7.22 10.89
C LEU A 59 11.37 -7.35 10.01
N LYS A 60 12.54 -7.01 10.55
CA LYS A 60 13.83 -7.22 9.90
C LYS A 60 14.11 -8.75 9.86
N PRO A 61 14.33 -9.35 8.68
CA PRO A 61 14.64 -10.78 8.58
C PRO A 61 15.95 -11.13 9.29
#